data_AF-N4UEK0-F1
#
_entry.id   AF-N4UEK0-F1
#
_cell.length_a   1.000
_cell.length_b   1.000
_cell.length_c   1.000
_cell.angle_alpha   90.00
_cell.angle_beta   90.00
_cell.angle_gamma   90.00
#
_symmetry.space_group_name_H-M   'P 1'
#
loop_
_entity.id
_entity.type
_entity.pdbx_description
1 polymer ?
#
loop_
_entity_poly.entity_id
_entity_poly.type
_entity_poly.pdbx_seq_one_letter_code
_entity_poly.pdbx_strand_id
1 'polypeptide(L)'
;MPRIISHVSGAQWEKDGPQSPTQKFFKQYVNAVDSRGYDSGSGLKFYSKDVIFHNQNNAVYHGGDEMWAWMKKLFDVFERIQHDWIHFLEIERDDGTSQIYTQNIRNLWLRGNK
;
A
#
# COMPACT_ATOMS: atom_id res chain seq x y z
N MET A 1 -13.26 -9.34 20.59
CA MET A 1 -12.78 -10.35 19.63
C MET A 1 -12.66 -9.71 18.26
N PRO A 2 -11.55 -9.94 17.53
CA PRO A 2 -11.35 -9.38 16.20
C PRO A 2 -12.50 -9.77 15.27
N ARG A 3 -12.98 -8.82 14.47
CA ARG A 3 -14.13 -9.01 13.59
C ARG A 3 -13.77 -8.67 12.15
N ILE A 4 -14.10 -9.58 11.23
CA ILE A 4 -14.00 -9.29 9.80
C ILE A 4 -15.02 -8.21 9.44
N ILE A 5 -14.53 -7.08 8.94
CA ILE A 5 -15.36 -5.94 8.50
C ILE A 5 -15.64 -6.03 7.02
N SER A 6 -14.63 -6.42 6.25
CA SER A 6 -14.72 -6.47 4.81
C SER A 6 -13.78 -7.51 4.25
N HIS A 7 -14.24 -8.23 3.23
CA HIS A 7 -13.45 -9.17 2.45
C HIS A 7 -13.87 -8.98 0.99
N VAL A 8 -13.00 -8.34 0.20
CA VAL A 8 -13.28 -7.92 -1.17
C VAL A 8 -12.30 -8.61 -2.12
N SER A 9 -12.83 -9.20 -3.20
CA SER A 9 -12.01 -9.76 -4.28
C SER A 9 -11.50 -8.65 -5.21
N GLY A 10 -10.46 -8.93 -5.98
CA GLY A 10 -9.96 -8.03 -7.01
C GLY A 10 -11.04 -7.59 -8.00
N ALA A 11 -11.84 -8.54 -8.50
CA ALA A 11 -12.93 -8.24 -9.42
C ALA A 11 -13.99 -7.30 -8.81
N GLN A 12 -14.31 -7.49 -7.53
CA GLN A 12 -15.23 -6.62 -6.83
C GLN A 12 -14.63 -5.24 -6.54
N TRP A 13 -13.34 -5.20 -6.21
CA TRP A 13 -12.60 -3.96 -6.02
C TRP A 13 -12.57 -3.10 -7.28
N GLU A 14 -12.33 -3.71 -8.45
CA GLU A 14 -12.34 -3.00 -9.74
C GLU A 14 -13.74 -2.51 -10.12
N LYS A 15 -14.78 -3.30 -9.83
CA LYS A 15 -16.16 -2.95 -10.16
C LYS A 15 -16.71 -1.83 -9.27
N ASP A 16 -16.59 -2.01 -7.95
CA ASP A 16 -17.29 -1.18 -6.97
C ASP A 16 -16.38 -0.06 -6.42
N GLY A 17 -15.06 -0.24 -6.49
CA GLY A 17 -14.08 0.65 -5.88
C GLY A 17 -14.09 0.57 -4.34
N PRO A 18 -13.29 1.41 -3.65
CA PRO A 18 -13.19 1.40 -2.20
C PRO A 18 -14.45 1.93 -1.51
N GLN A 19 -15.07 1.10 -0.66
CA GLN A 19 -16.33 1.40 0.03
C GLN A 19 -16.11 1.97 1.45
N SER A 20 -15.16 1.42 2.22
CA SER A 20 -14.89 1.86 3.60
C SER A 20 -13.87 3.01 3.67
N PRO A 21 -13.81 3.79 4.76
CA PRO A 21 -12.74 4.77 4.98
C PRO A 21 -11.34 4.18 4.87
N THR A 22 -11.14 2.98 5.44
CA THR A 22 -9.88 2.23 5.38
C THR A 22 -9.51 1.85 3.95
N GLN A 23 -10.47 1.35 3.17
CA GLN A 23 -10.25 1.03 1.75
C GLN A 23 -9.91 2.27 0.94
N LYS A 24 -10.58 3.41 1.20
CA LYS A 24 -10.31 4.68 0.51
C LYS A 24 -8.91 5.19 0.83
N PHE A 25 -8.52 5.17 2.10
CA PHE A 25 -7.16 5.50 2.53
C PHE A 25 -6.12 4.63 1.82
N PHE A 26 -6.32 3.31 1.84
CA PHE A 26 -5.39 2.38 1.22
C PHE A 26 -5.30 2.53 -0.30
N LYS A 27 -6.42 2.77 -0.99
CA LYS A 27 -6.44 3.07 -2.43
C LYS A 27 -5.68 4.36 -2.74
N GLN A 28 -5.83 5.40 -1.92
CA GLN A 28 -5.08 6.65 -2.08
C GLN A 28 -3.57 6.43 -1.91
N TYR A 29 -3.17 5.62 -0.93
CA TYR A 29 -1.77 5.22 -0.75
C TYR A 29 -1.23 4.50 -1.99
N VAL A 30 -1.92 3.47 -2.48
CA VAL A 30 -1.45 2.71 -3.67
C VAL A 30 -1.40 3.59 -4.91
N ASN A 31 -2.42 4.42 -5.14
CA ASN A 31 -2.42 5.37 -6.25
C ASN A 31 -1.22 6.33 -6.17
N ALA A 32 -0.83 6.77 -4.96
CA ALA A 32 0.35 7.60 -4.78
C ALA A 32 1.64 6.84 -5.10
N VAL A 33 1.74 5.55 -4.80
CA VAL A 33 2.88 4.71 -5.20
C VAL A 33 2.94 4.55 -6.72
N ASP A 34 1.81 4.23 -7.36
CA ASP A 34 1.70 4.04 -8.82
C ASP A 34 2.01 5.32 -9.59
N SER A 35 1.62 6.48 -9.05
CA SER A 35 1.88 7.79 -9.63
C SER A 35 3.25 8.39 -9.23
N ARG A 36 4.16 7.59 -8.67
CA ARG A 36 5.49 8.03 -8.21
C ARG A 36 5.48 9.19 -7.18
N GLY A 37 4.49 9.24 -6.30
CA GLY A 37 4.38 10.22 -5.22
C GLY A 37 5.55 10.22 -4.24
N TYR A 38 6.42 9.21 -4.29
CA TYR A 38 7.70 9.17 -3.58
C TYR A 38 8.80 10.05 -4.14
N ASP A 39 8.61 10.67 -5.32
CA ASP A 39 9.62 11.56 -5.89
C ASP A 39 9.66 12.95 -5.22
N SER A 40 8.53 13.42 -4.67
CA SER A 40 8.38 14.77 -4.10
C SER A 40 7.62 14.82 -2.76
N GLY A 41 7.17 13.69 -2.22
CA GLY A 41 6.36 13.62 -1.00
C GLY A 41 7.11 13.18 0.26
N SER A 42 6.49 13.40 1.42
CA SER A 42 6.86 12.76 2.70
C SER A 42 5.95 11.55 2.96
N GLY A 43 6.53 10.51 3.56
CA GLY A 43 5.76 9.31 3.95
C GLY A 43 4.77 9.57 5.07
N LEU A 44 4.91 10.68 5.80
CA LEU A 44 4.05 11.04 6.94
C LEU A 44 2.58 11.28 6.55
N LYS A 45 2.28 11.44 5.25
CA LYS A 45 0.90 11.44 4.75
C LYS A 45 0.20 10.09 4.95
N PHE A 46 0.93 8.99 4.88
CA PHE A 46 0.40 7.62 4.91
C PHE A 46 0.88 6.81 6.12
N TYR A 47 1.92 7.28 6.79
CA TYR A 47 2.56 6.56 7.89
C TYR A 47 2.65 7.42 9.14
N SER A 48 2.42 6.80 10.29
CA SER A 48 2.76 7.41 11.58
C SER A 48 4.27 7.67 11.67
N LYS A 49 4.66 8.68 12.44
CA LYS A 49 6.06 8.90 12.83
C LYS A 49 6.66 7.69 13.57
N ASP A 50 5.80 6.90 14.22
CA ASP A 50 6.18 5.74 15.02
C ASP A 50 6.00 4.40 14.26
N VAL A 51 5.81 4.45 12.92
CA VAL A 51 5.66 3.22 12.12
C VAL A 51 6.93 2.38 12.16
N ILE A 52 6.76 1.05 12.17
CA ILE A 52 7.83 0.08 11.98
C ILE A 52 7.47 -0.75 10.75
N PHE A 53 8.33 -0.70 9.73
CA PHE A 53 8.15 -1.46 8.50
C PHE A 53 9.13 -2.62 8.43
N HIS A 54 8.62 -3.83 8.27
CA HIS A 54 9.40 -5.05 8.06
C HIS A 54 9.25 -5.51 6.62
N ASN A 55 10.37 -5.75 5.93
CA ASN A 55 10.35 -6.30 4.57
C ASN A 55 10.72 -7.79 4.52
N GLN A 56 10.62 -8.41 3.35
CA GLN A 56 10.91 -9.84 3.17
C GLN A 56 12.38 -10.25 3.42
N ASN A 57 13.31 -9.29 3.49
CA ASN A 57 14.74 -9.54 3.69
C ASN A 57 15.18 -9.25 5.14
N ASN A 58 14.25 -9.21 6.09
CA ASN A 58 14.47 -8.84 7.49
C ASN A 58 15.00 -7.40 7.70
N ALA A 59 14.95 -6.54 6.68
CA ALA A 59 15.26 -5.13 6.88
C ALA A 59 14.09 -4.46 7.63
N VAL A 60 14.44 -3.59 8.57
CA VAL A 60 13.50 -2.83 9.40
C VAL A 60 13.73 -1.34 9.15
N TYR A 61 12.65 -0.61 8.90
CA TYR A 61 12.67 0.84 8.69
C TYR A 61 11.77 1.50 9.73
N HIS A 62 12.22 2.62 10.29
CA HIS A 62 11.57 3.33 11.37
C HIS A 62 11.07 4.70 10.91
N GLY A 63 9.76 4.93 11.03
CA GLY A 63 9.13 6.18 10.64
C GLY A 63 8.79 6.25 9.15
N GLY A 64 7.81 7.10 8.83
CA GLY A 64 7.25 7.22 7.49
C GLY A 64 8.26 7.66 6.45
N ASP A 65 9.17 8.59 6.79
CA ASP A 65 10.12 9.15 5.82
C ASP A 65 11.23 8.15 5.44
N GLU A 66 11.71 7.32 6.37
CA GLU A 66 12.70 6.29 6.06
C GLU A 66 12.12 5.24 5.10
N MET A 67 10.89 4.79 5.40
CA MET A 67 10.15 3.86 4.55
C MET A 67 9.89 4.46 3.15
N TRP A 68 9.52 5.74 3.07
CA TRP A 68 9.27 6.44 1.81
C TRP A 68 10.54 6.61 0.96
N ALA A 69 11.66 6.95 1.59
CA ALA A 69 12.97 7.05 0.93
C ALA A 69 13.44 5.69 0.40
N TRP A 70 13.18 4.62 1.14
CA TRP A 70 13.44 3.25 0.67
C TRP A 70 12.57 2.89 -0.55
N MET A 71 11.28 3.20 -0.54
CA MET A 71 10.41 2.96 -1.69
C MET A 71 10.89 3.69 -2.94
N LYS A 72 11.34 4.94 -2.81
CA LYS A 72 11.95 5.68 -3.92
C LYS A 72 13.12 4.89 -4.51
N LYS A 73 14.07 4.44 -3.69
CA LYS A 73 15.23 3.65 -4.15
C LYS A 73 14.81 2.36 -4.84
N LEU A 74 13.80 1.66 -4.30
CA LEU A 74 13.31 0.40 -4.86
C LEU A 74 12.68 0.59 -6.25
N PHE A 75 11.97 1.70 -6.44
CA PHE A 75 11.11 1.89 -7.61
C PHE A 75 11.67 2.83 -8.68
N ASP A 76 12.70 3.61 -8.39
CA ASP A 76 13.23 4.61 -9.32
C ASP A 76 13.78 4.04 -10.64
N VAL A 77 14.20 2.77 -10.62
CA VAL A 77 14.68 2.03 -11.79
C VAL A 77 13.57 1.69 -12.79
N PHE A 78 12.30 1.72 -12.36
CA PHE A 78 11.15 1.41 -13.21
C PHE A 78 10.52 2.68 -13.77
N GLU A 79 10.12 2.64 -15.03
CA GLU A 79 9.40 3.71 -15.72
C GLU A 79 7.95 3.81 -15.25
N ARG A 80 7.33 2.66 -15.03
CA ARG A 80 5.93 2.55 -14.61
C ARG A 80 5.76 1.44 -13.58
N ILE A 81 4.78 1.64 -12.71
CA ILE A 81 4.31 0.69 -11.70
C ILE A 81 2.80 0.65 -11.76
N GLN A 82 2.22 -0.53 -11.58
CA GLN A 82 0.78 -0.71 -11.45
C GLN A 82 0.51 -1.89 -10.51
N HIS A 83 -0.45 -1.72 -9.61
CA HIS A 83 -0.95 -2.80 -8.78
C HIS A 83 -2.32 -3.29 -9.26
N ASP A 84 -2.39 -4.57 -9.65
CA ASP A 84 -3.65 -5.25 -9.92
C ASP A 84 -4.09 -6.03 -8.68
N TRP A 85 -5.35 -5.89 -8.29
CA TRP A 85 -5.84 -6.42 -7.02
C TRP A 85 -6.25 -7.89 -7.15
N ILE A 86 -5.86 -8.69 -6.15
CA ILE A 86 -6.38 -10.06 -5.97
C ILE A 86 -7.37 -10.07 -4.81
N HIS A 87 -7.02 -9.44 -3.69
CA HIS A 87 -7.81 -9.52 -2.47
C HIS A 87 -7.48 -8.40 -1.47
N PHE A 88 -8.51 -7.94 -0.74
CA PHE A 88 -8.45 -7.05 0.42
C PHE A 88 -9.31 -7.60 1.57
N LEU A 89 -8.72 -7.81 2.74
CA LEU A 89 -9.38 -8.18 3.99
C LEU A 89 -9.11 -7.12 5.05
N GLU A 90 -10.17 -6.61 5.65
CA GLU A 90 -10.12 -5.70 6.80
C GLU A 90 -10.71 -6.37 8.02
N ILE A 91 -9.96 -6.32 9.12
CA ILE A 91 -10.33 -6.83 10.43
C ILE A 91 -10.27 -5.69 11.43
N GLU A 92 -11.36 -5.44 12.14
CA GLU A 92 -11.41 -4.54 13.29
C GLU A 92 -10.89 -5.30 14.51
N ARG A 93 -9.96 -4.67 15.23
CA ARG A 93 -9.37 -5.19 16.46
C ARG A 93 -10.08 -4.65 17.69
N ASP A 94 -9.84 -5.33 18.81
CA ASP A 94 -10.46 -5.01 20.10
C ASP A 94 -10.06 -3.64 20.66
N ASP A 95 -8.92 -3.11 20.22
CA ASP A 95 -8.41 -1.78 20.56
C ASP A 95 -8.93 -0.67 19.63
N GLY A 96 -9.84 -1.00 18.71
CA GLY A 96 -10.40 -0.08 17.73
C GLY A 96 -9.50 0.18 16.52
N THR A 97 -8.36 -0.50 16.40
CA THR A 97 -7.51 -0.41 15.20
C THR A 97 -8.01 -1.32 14.08
N SER A 98 -7.74 -0.92 12.82
CA SER A 98 -7.97 -1.79 11.67
C SER A 98 -6.68 -2.51 11.29
N GLN A 99 -6.79 -3.82 11.07
CA GLN A 99 -5.75 -4.63 10.45
C GLN A 99 -6.17 -4.97 9.02
N ILE A 100 -5.26 -4.75 8.06
CA ILE A 100 -5.51 -5.00 6.65
C ILE A 100 -4.57 -6.11 6.16
N TYR A 101 -5.13 -7.09 5.45
CA TYR A 101 -4.38 -8.06 4.66
C TYR A 101 -4.71 -7.87 3.19
N THR A 102 -3.69 -7.73 2.35
CA THR A 102 -3.90 -7.56 0.91
C THR A 102 -3.03 -8.49 0.10
N GLN A 103 -3.54 -8.83 -1.09
CA GLN A 103 -2.79 -9.52 -2.12
C GLN A 103 -2.98 -8.76 -3.44
N ASN A 104 -1.88 -8.50 -4.13
CA ASN A 104 -1.87 -7.84 -5.43
C ASN A 104 -0.79 -8.44 -6.33
N ILE A 105 -0.95 -8.23 -7.63
CA ILE A 105 0.08 -8.41 -8.63
C ILE A 105 0.68 -7.03 -8.88
N ARG A 106 2.00 -6.91 -8.70
CA ARG A 106 2.72 -5.67 -9.01
C ARG A 106 3.38 -5.82 -10.38
N ASN A 107 2.90 -5.05 -11.35
CA ASN A 107 3.48 -4.95 -12.67
C ASN A 107 4.53 -3.82 -12.67
N LEU A 108 5.72 -4.11 -13.19
CA LEU A 108 6.88 -3.22 -13.19
C LEU A 108 7.45 -3.14 -14.60
N TRP A 109 7.58 -1.93 -15.14
CA TRP A 109 8.13 -1.71 -16.49
C TRP A 109 9.50 -1.06 -16.39
N LEU A 110 10.50 -1.69 -16.99
CA LEU A 110 11.84 -1.09 -17.12
C LEU A 110 11.81 0.05 -18.13
N ARG A 111 12.70 1.03 -17.94
CA ARG A 111 12.87 2.12 -18.90
C ARG A 111 13.17 1.57 -20.29
N GLY A 112 12.35 1.97 -21.26
CA GLY A 112 12.52 1.55 -22.66
C GLY A 112 11.87 0.21 -23.03
N ASN A 113 11.24 -0.51 -22.09
CA ASN A 113 10.36 -1.62 -22.42
C ASN A 113 8.98 -1.05 -22.81
N LYS A 114 8.75 -0.86 -24.11
CA LYS A 114 7.44 -0.55 -24.69
C LYS A 114 6.69 -1.81 -25.08
#